data_AF-A0A321LCH8-F1
#
_entry.id   AF-A0A321LCH8-F1
#
_cell.length_a   1.000
_cell.length_b   1.000
_cell.length_c   1.000
_cell.angle_alpha   90.00
_cell.angle_beta   90.00
_cell.angle_gamma   90.00
#
_symmetry.space_group_name_H-M   'P 1'
#
loop_
_entity.id
_entity.type
_entity.pdbx_description
1 polymer ?
#
loop_
_entity_poly.entity_id
_entity_poly.type
_entity_poly.pdbx_seq_one_letter_code
_entity_poly.pdbx_strand_id
1 'polypeptide(L)'
;MAENVVPMIHVPDVRATTDWYEGIGFKVLNTYGDGGSGLSFAMLSFGGGRVMFRQDGRRSDERRREVDLYVYTDDVDGLFERLKDSVEIVEGLHDTFYGMREFIIRDLNRFWITFGQASAFDALMTAIFERDIDSVRAAINKTSFSAETLTAALAAASMGDASNSEITEVLLSAGAVPPLEIDTDALQLLVGSYRNEQGFLVDITIDNGRLVAAPTGEQPLTLIAINETTFRPIFLDEVTLEFEIEGAAAAGVVLTQGPNRIQFKRKP
;
A
#
# COMPACT_ATOMS: atom_id res chain seq x y z
N MET A 1 -17.26 -13.69 24.79
CA MET A 1 -16.69 -12.35 25.05
C MET A 1 -15.73 -12.05 23.92
N ALA A 2 -15.77 -10.85 23.35
CA ALA A 2 -14.74 -10.45 22.40
C ALA A 2 -13.46 -10.12 23.20
N GLU A 3 -12.43 -10.95 23.04
CA GLU A 3 -11.10 -10.67 23.56
C GLU A 3 -10.54 -9.47 22.76
N ASN A 4 -10.01 -8.47 23.46
CA ASN A 4 -9.47 -7.26 22.85
C ASN A 4 -8.07 -7.00 23.41
N VAL A 5 -7.11 -6.74 22.52
CA VAL A 5 -5.79 -6.22 22.89
C VAL A 5 -5.84 -4.71 22.77
N VAL A 6 -5.52 -4.00 23.85
CA VAL A 6 -5.47 -2.53 23.87
C VAL A 6 -4.07 -2.09 24.25
N PRO A 7 -3.34 -1.38 23.38
CA PRO A 7 -2.01 -0.91 23.71
C PRO A 7 -2.08 0.08 24.89
N MET A 8 -1.19 -0.11 25.86
CA MET A 8 -0.98 0.83 26.97
C MET A 8 0.39 1.46 26.81
N ILE A 9 0.41 2.75 26.48
CA ILE A 9 1.62 3.51 26.22
C ILE A 9 1.94 4.36 27.45
N HIS A 10 3.17 4.22 27.96
CA HIS A 10 3.66 5.05 29.04
C HIS A 10 4.18 6.38 28.49
N VAL A 11 3.63 7.48 29.00
CA VAL A 11 3.91 8.86 28.56
C VAL A 11 4.34 9.73 29.76
N PRO A 12 5.14 10.79 29.53
CA PRO A 12 5.59 11.69 30.58
C PRO A 12 4.46 12.55 31.17
N ASP A 13 3.46 12.92 30.38
CA ASP A 13 2.31 13.72 30.82
C ASP A 13 1.03 13.20 30.14
N VAL A 14 0.14 12.57 30.92
CA VAL A 14 -1.10 11.97 30.41
C VAL A 14 -2.11 13.03 30.02
N ARG A 15 -2.16 14.19 30.69
CA ARG A 15 -3.10 15.26 30.36
C ARG A 15 -2.73 15.89 29.03
N ALA A 16 -1.47 16.30 28.87
CA ALA A 16 -0.99 16.84 27.61
C ALA A 16 -1.17 15.85 26.44
N THR A 17 -0.94 14.56 26.70
CA THR A 17 -1.21 13.48 25.72
C THR A 17 -2.69 13.40 25.36
N THR A 18 -3.57 13.43 26.35
CA THR A 18 -5.01 13.38 26.14
C THR A 18 -5.49 14.55 25.28
N ASP A 19 -5.12 15.77 25.67
CA ASP A 19 -5.53 17.00 24.97
C ASP A 19 -5.04 17.01 23.51
N TRP A 20 -3.82 16.51 23.25
CA TRP A 20 -3.26 16.42 21.90
C TRP A 20 -3.98 15.38 21.05
N TYR A 21 -4.25 14.19 21.59
CA TYR A 21 -4.95 13.13 20.86
C TYR A 21 -6.41 13.53 20.56
N GLU A 22 -7.08 14.24 21.47
CA GLU A 22 -8.39 14.84 21.19
C GLU A 22 -8.33 15.84 20.03
N GLY A 23 -7.25 16.64 19.97
CA GLY A 23 -7.01 17.61 18.88
C GLY A 23 -6.94 16.98 17.48
N ILE A 24 -6.51 15.72 17.39
CA ILE A 24 -6.46 14.97 16.11
C ILE A 24 -7.67 14.03 15.90
N GLY A 25 -8.70 14.14 16.76
CA GLY A 25 -9.99 13.48 16.58
C GLY A 25 -10.24 12.24 17.42
N PHE A 26 -9.35 11.89 18.37
CA PHE A 26 -9.66 10.85 19.36
C PHE A 26 -10.70 11.36 20.36
N LYS A 27 -11.38 10.44 21.04
CA LYS A 27 -12.36 10.74 22.08
C LYS A 27 -11.92 10.16 23.40
N VAL A 28 -11.97 10.95 24.47
CA VAL A 28 -11.72 10.46 25.82
C VAL A 28 -12.87 9.57 26.27
N LEU A 29 -12.55 8.34 26.67
CA LEU A 29 -13.51 7.39 27.23
C LEU A 29 -13.47 7.37 28.75
N ASN A 30 -12.27 7.42 29.33
CA ASN A 30 -12.09 7.35 30.77
C ASN A 30 -10.76 8.00 31.19
N THR A 31 -10.70 8.56 32.39
CA THR A 31 -9.49 9.12 32.98
C THR A 31 -9.39 8.70 34.44
N TYR A 32 -8.17 8.71 35.00
CA TYR A 32 -7.97 8.44 36.42
C TYR A 32 -6.82 9.25 37.02
N GLY A 33 -6.97 9.58 38.30
CA GLY A 33 -5.94 10.27 39.08
C GLY A 33 -5.91 11.77 38.84
N ASP A 34 -7.05 12.42 38.59
CA ASP A 34 -7.11 13.87 38.33
C ASP A 34 -7.00 14.75 39.60
N GLY A 35 -6.01 14.48 40.44
CA GLY A 35 -5.72 15.26 41.64
C GLY A 35 -4.22 15.53 41.78
N GLY A 36 -3.84 16.64 42.41
CA GLY A 36 -2.45 16.97 42.75
C GLY A 36 -1.49 17.02 41.56
N SER A 37 -0.94 15.86 41.18
CA SER A 37 0.10 15.67 40.15
C SER A 37 -0.43 15.52 38.71
N GLY A 38 -1.74 15.64 38.47
CA GLY A 38 -2.34 15.48 37.14
C GLY A 38 -2.72 14.03 36.81
N LEU A 39 -3.30 13.81 35.62
CA LEU A 39 -3.82 12.50 35.21
C LEU A 39 -2.75 11.41 35.29
N SER A 40 -3.06 10.31 35.97
CA SER A 40 -2.22 9.10 35.99
C SER A 40 -2.50 8.15 34.84
N PHE A 41 -3.71 8.26 34.27
CA PHE A 41 -4.22 7.36 33.23
C PHE A 41 -5.31 8.03 32.39
N ALA A 42 -5.33 7.70 31.11
CA ALA A 42 -6.43 8.00 30.20
C ALA A 42 -6.66 6.84 29.23
N MET A 43 -7.91 6.61 28.85
CA MET A 43 -8.30 5.71 27.78
C MET A 43 -9.02 6.51 26.72
N LEU A 44 -8.55 6.42 25.48
CA LEU A 44 -9.11 7.13 24.34
C LEU A 44 -9.58 6.14 23.29
N SER A 45 -10.51 6.56 22.45
CA SER A 45 -10.93 5.83 21.26
C SER A 45 -10.76 6.63 19.98
N PHE A 46 -10.60 5.90 18.89
CA PHE A 46 -10.73 6.41 17.52
C PHE A 46 -11.60 5.41 16.75
N GLY A 47 -12.84 5.81 16.42
CA GLY A 47 -13.86 4.86 15.98
C GLY A 47 -14.05 3.73 16.99
N GLY A 48 -13.92 2.48 16.54
CA GLY A 48 -13.96 1.28 17.39
C GLY A 48 -12.64 0.93 18.09
N GLY A 49 -11.51 1.52 17.67
CA GLY A 49 -10.19 1.28 18.26
C GLY A 49 -10.04 1.97 19.62
N ARG A 50 -9.16 1.42 20.47
CA ARG A 50 -8.83 1.98 21.79
C ARG A 50 -7.33 2.02 22.02
N VAL A 51 -6.89 3.03 22.77
CA VAL A 51 -5.52 3.15 23.28
C VAL A 51 -5.58 3.65 24.73
N MET A 52 -4.65 3.19 25.55
CA MET A 52 -4.49 3.64 26.93
C MET A 52 -3.17 4.39 27.07
N PHE A 53 -3.20 5.48 27.82
CA PHE A 53 -2.03 6.22 28.23
C PHE A 53 -1.88 6.14 29.75
N ARG A 54 -0.66 5.90 30.21
CA ARG A 54 -0.31 5.84 31.63
C ARG A 54 0.90 6.72 31.88
N GLN A 55 0.99 7.29 33.08
CA GLN A 55 2.17 8.00 33.55
C GLN A 55 3.41 7.09 33.65
N ASP A 56 4.52 7.65 34.14
CA ASP A 56 5.83 6.99 34.29
C ASP A 56 6.54 6.68 32.97
N GLY A 57 6.07 7.26 31.86
CA GLY A 57 6.77 7.25 30.59
C GLY A 57 7.89 8.28 30.52
N ARG A 58 8.73 8.13 29.49
CA ARG A 58 9.76 9.09 29.15
C ARG A 58 9.56 9.56 27.72
N ARG A 59 9.90 10.82 27.48
CA ARG A 59 10.14 11.30 26.11
C ARG A 59 11.41 10.63 25.59
N SER A 60 11.48 10.41 24.29
CA SER A 60 12.68 9.92 23.61
C SER A 60 13.20 11.00 22.67
N ASP A 61 14.53 11.12 22.57
CA ASP A 61 15.17 11.95 21.55
C ASP A 61 15.42 11.16 20.25
N GLU A 62 15.17 9.85 20.26
CA GLU A 62 15.27 8.98 19.09
C GLU A 62 14.32 9.43 17.97
N ARG A 63 14.75 9.21 16.72
CA ARG A 63 13.94 9.54 15.53
C ARG A 63 12.58 8.85 15.55
N ARG A 64 12.54 7.59 16.01
CA ARG A 64 11.38 6.71 16.05
C ARG A 64 11.39 5.91 17.35
N ARG A 65 10.22 5.66 17.93
CA ARG A 65 10.04 4.81 19.11
C ARG A 65 9.94 3.34 18.68
N GLU A 66 9.97 2.44 19.66
CA GLU A 66 9.94 0.99 19.42
C GLU A 66 8.56 0.46 19.00
N VAL A 67 7.51 1.28 19.15
CA VAL A 67 6.11 0.94 18.83
C VAL A 67 5.50 2.11 18.07
N ASP A 68 4.73 1.78 17.04
CA ASP A 68 3.89 2.72 16.29
C ASP A 68 2.41 2.37 16.48
N LEU A 69 1.55 3.36 16.32
CA LEU A 69 0.10 3.15 16.23
C LEU A 69 -0.29 3.16 14.75
N TYR A 70 -0.93 2.10 14.29
CA TYR A 70 -1.55 2.07 12.96
C TYR A 70 -3.07 2.19 13.13
N VAL A 71 -3.65 3.24 12.57
CA VAL A 71 -5.06 3.61 12.74
C VAL A 71 -5.76 3.56 11.39
N TYR A 72 -6.75 2.68 11.27
CA TYR A 72 -7.61 2.63 10.09
C TYR A 72 -8.63 3.77 10.13
N THR A 73 -8.85 4.41 8.98
CA THR A 73 -9.86 5.45 8.77
C THR A 73 -10.55 5.27 7.41
N ASP A 74 -11.73 5.85 7.22
CA ASP A 74 -12.49 5.72 5.97
C ASP A 74 -12.22 6.88 4.97
N ASP A 75 -11.65 7.98 5.47
CA ASP A 75 -11.35 9.22 4.74
C ASP A 75 -9.98 9.78 5.16
N VAL A 76 -8.93 9.08 4.74
CA VAL A 76 -7.53 9.40 5.04
C VAL A 76 -7.11 10.72 4.37
N ASP A 77 -7.57 10.99 3.15
CA ASP A 77 -7.32 12.24 2.44
C ASP A 77 -7.92 13.43 3.18
N GLY A 78 -9.20 13.33 3.57
CA GLY A 78 -9.85 14.38 4.35
C GLY A 78 -9.23 14.55 5.75
N LEU A 79 -8.77 13.46 6.38
CA LEU A 79 -8.05 13.55 7.65
C LEU A 79 -6.70 14.23 7.48
N PHE A 80 -5.92 13.87 6.46
CA PHE A 80 -4.63 14.49 6.14
C PHE A 80 -4.80 15.99 5.91
N GLU A 81 -5.76 16.41 5.08
CA GLU A 81 -6.02 17.82 4.78
C GLU A 81 -6.36 18.63 6.04
N ARG A 82 -7.09 18.04 7.00
CA ARG A 82 -7.38 18.70 8.28
C ARG A 82 -6.16 18.84 9.18
N LEU A 83 -5.24 17.87 9.15
CA LEU A 83 -4.15 17.78 10.13
C LEU A 83 -2.83 18.38 9.66
N LYS A 84 -2.55 18.37 8.35
CA LYS A 84 -1.20 18.61 7.78
C LYS A 84 -0.48 19.89 8.24
N ASP A 85 -1.23 20.94 8.58
CA ASP A 85 -0.68 22.23 9.02
C ASP A 85 -0.56 22.36 10.54
N SER A 86 -1.07 21.38 11.30
CA SER A 86 -1.19 21.42 12.77
C SER A 86 -0.37 20.34 13.49
N VAL A 87 0.14 19.36 12.75
CA VAL A 87 0.92 18.24 13.28
C VAL A 87 2.25 18.11 12.55
N GLU A 88 3.17 17.36 13.14
CA GLU A 88 4.41 17.03 12.47
C GLU A 88 4.20 15.85 11.53
N ILE A 89 4.22 16.11 10.22
CA ILE A 89 4.23 15.08 9.17
C ILE A 89 5.63 14.46 9.09
N VAL A 90 5.69 13.16 9.36
CA VAL A 90 6.88 12.33 9.16
C VAL A 90 6.96 11.89 7.69
N GLU A 91 5.83 11.47 7.15
CA GLU A 91 5.68 11.06 5.76
C GLU A 91 4.32 11.52 5.25
N GLY A 92 4.32 12.19 4.09
CA GLY A 92 3.11 12.75 3.50
C GLY A 92 2.15 11.67 3.00
N LEU A 93 0.95 12.08 2.60
CA LEU A 93 -0.04 11.16 2.05
C LEU A 93 0.46 10.49 0.77
N HIS A 94 0.51 9.17 0.76
CA HIS A 94 1.01 8.36 -0.35
C HIS A 94 0.31 6.99 -0.41
N ASP A 95 0.44 6.34 -1.55
CA ASP A 95 0.03 4.95 -1.72
C ASP A 95 1.24 4.03 -1.52
N THR A 96 1.04 2.91 -0.84
CA THR A 96 2.09 1.96 -0.48
C THR A 96 2.07 0.75 -1.40
N PHE A 97 3.22 0.08 -1.52
CA PHE A 97 3.34 -1.15 -2.29
C PHE A 97 2.46 -2.30 -1.77
N TYR A 98 2.00 -2.21 -0.52
CA TYR A 98 1.12 -3.19 0.11
C TYR A 98 -0.35 -2.77 0.10
N GLY A 99 -0.73 -1.84 -0.77
CA GLY A 99 -2.14 -1.55 -1.07
C GLY A 99 -2.81 -0.57 -0.12
N MET A 100 -2.04 0.23 0.63
CA MET A 100 -2.61 1.23 1.54
C MET A 100 -2.42 2.63 1.00
N ARG A 101 -3.39 3.52 1.25
CA ARG A 101 -3.22 4.96 1.16
C ARG A 101 -3.08 5.50 2.58
N GLU A 102 -1.93 6.07 2.90
CA GLU A 102 -1.58 6.42 4.28
C GLU A 102 -0.68 7.65 4.40
N PHE A 103 -0.63 8.22 5.60
CA PHE A 103 0.36 9.22 6.01
C PHE A 103 0.81 8.94 7.45
N ILE A 104 2.00 9.43 7.78
CA ILE A 104 2.62 9.19 9.09
C ILE A 104 2.84 10.52 9.79
N ILE A 105 2.37 10.62 11.03
CA ILE A 105 2.60 11.78 11.90
C ILE A 105 3.40 11.38 13.14
N ARG A 106 4.00 12.38 13.79
CA ARG A 106 4.66 12.21 15.08
C ARG A 106 3.89 12.92 16.18
N ASP A 107 3.59 12.19 17.26
CA ASP A 107 2.92 12.76 18.42
C ASP A 107 3.87 13.57 19.32
N LEU A 108 3.32 14.25 20.33
CA LEU A 108 4.10 15.07 21.27
C LEU A 108 5.12 14.25 22.09
N ASN A 109 4.92 12.93 22.20
CA ASN A 109 5.75 11.97 22.93
C ASN A 109 6.71 11.20 22.01
N ARG A 110 6.74 11.54 20.72
CA ARG A 110 7.60 11.02 19.65
C ARG A 110 7.21 9.66 19.08
N PHE A 111 6.04 9.13 19.42
CA PHE A 111 5.49 7.94 18.76
C PHE A 111 5.03 8.29 17.36
N TRP A 112 5.21 7.37 16.42
CA TRP A 112 4.64 7.52 15.09
C TRP A 112 3.21 6.98 15.09
N ILE A 113 2.32 7.71 14.43
CA ILE A 113 0.95 7.30 14.18
C ILE A 113 0.77 7.29 12.67
N THR A 114 0.50 6.11 12.12
CA THR A 114 0.11 5.95 10.73
C THR A 114 -1.41 5.95 10.65
N PHE A 115 -1.97 6.82 9.82
CA PHE A 115 -3.38 6.74 9.43
C PHE A 115 -3.45 6.16 8.03
N GLY A 116 -4.20 5.08 7.87
CA GLY A 116 -4.27 4.35 6.62
C GLY A 116 -5.66 3.88 6.28
N GLN A 117 -5.89 3.70 4.99
CA GLN A 117 -7.04 2.98 4.44
C GLN A 117 -6.60 2.17 3.22
N ALA A 118 -7.39 1.20 2.79
CA ALA A 118 -7.14 0.53 1.50
C ALA A 118 -7.06 1.58 0.38
N SER A 119 -6.04 1.49 -0.47
CA SER A 119 -5.91 2.37 -1.63
C SER A 119 -7.07 2.13 -2.60
N ALA A 120 -7.31 3.10 -3.50
CA ALA A 120 -8.35 2.92 -4.51
C ALA A 120 -8.09 1.69 -5.39
N PHE A 121 -6.81 1.43 -5.70
CA PHE A 121 -6.40 0.24 -6.44
C PHE A 121 -6.68 -1.04 -5.65
N ASP A 122 -6.28 -1.12 -4.39
CA ASP A 122 -6.49 -2.31 -3.55
C ASP A 122 -7.99 -2.62 -3.38
N ALA A 123 -8.80 -1.58 -3.15
CA ALA A 123 -10.25 -1.72 -3.08
C ALA A 123 -10.86 -2.26 -4.39
N LEU A 124 -10.39 -1.77 -5.55
CA LEU A 124 -10.82 -2.26 -6.85
C LEU A 124 -10.43 -3.73 -7.06
N MET A 125 -9.17 -4.09 -6.77
CA MET A 125 -8.67 -5.45 -6.96
C MET A 125 -9.39 -6.43 -6.02
N THR A 126 -9.60 -6.06 -4.76
CA THR A 126 -10.38 -6.86 -3.80
C THR A 126 -11.79 -7.12 -4.32
N ALA A 127 -12.49 -6.10 -4.80
CA ALA A 127 -13.83 -6.26 -5.36
C ALA A 127 -13.87 -7.20 -6.58
N ILE A 128 -12.84 -7.15 -7.43
CA ILE A 128 -12.69 -8.08 -8.58
C ILE A 128 -12.51 -9.52 -8.09
N PHE A 129 -11.63 -9.75 -7.11
CA PHE A 129 -11.39 -11.08 -6.56
C PHE A 129 -12.62 -11.66 -5.86
N GLU A 130 -13.35 -10.85 -5.12
CA GLU A 130 -14.60 -11.22 -4.46
C GLU A 130 -15.77 -11.37 -5.46
N ARG A 131 -15.55 -10.97 -6.72
CA ARG A 131 -16.54 -10.94 -7.81
C ARG A 131 -17.76 -10.07 -7.45
N ASP A 132 -17.54 -9.03 -6.65
CA ASP A 132 -18.56 -8.08 -6.24
C ASP A 132 -18.62 -6.92 -7.25
N ILE A 133 -19.51 -7.06 -8.22
CA ILE A 133 -19.71 -6.08 -9.29
C ILE A 133 -20.16 -4.70 -8.78
N ASP A 134 -20.90 -4.64 -7.67
CA ASP A 134 -21.38 -3.39 -7.13
C ASP A 134 -20.24 -2.62 -6.44
N SER A 135 -19.36 -3.34 -5.74
CA SER A 135 -18.12 -2.78 -5.21
C SER A 135 -17.14 -2.35 -6.31
N VAL A 136 -17.04 -3.09 -7.42
CA VAL A 136 -16.25 -2.68 -8.60
C VAL A 136 -16.78 -1.35 -9.17
N ARG A 137 -18.10 -1.25 -9.38
CA ARG A 137 -18.73 -0.01 -9.86
C ARG A 137 -18.52 1.13 -8.89
N ALA A 138 -18.64 0.89 -7.59
CA ALA A 138 -18.41 1.89 -6.56
C ALA A 138 -16.96 2.40 -6.58
N ALA A 139 -15.97 1.51 -6.71
CA ALA A 139 -14.56 1.88 -6.81
C ALA A 139 -14.28 2.77 -8.04
N ILE A 140 -14.75 2.36 -9.21
CA ILE A 140 -14.59 3.11 -10.48
C ILE A 140 -15.28 4.48 -10.43
N ASN A 141 -16.44 4.57 -9.78
CA ASN A 141 -17.16 5.85 -9.66
C ASN A 141 -16.52 6.79 -8.63
N LYS A 142 -15.87 6.25 -7.59
CA LYS A 142 -15.24 7.03 -6.52
C LYS A 142 -13.90 7.63 -6.96
N THR A 143 -13.16 6.92 -7.80
CA THR A 143 -11.79 7.29 -8.18
C THR A 143 -11.60 7.22 -9.69
N SER A 144 -10.96 8.24 -10.27
CA SER A 144 -10.49 8.18 -11.65
C SER A 144 -9.19 7.38 -11.71
N PHE A 145 -9.24 6.18 -12.29
CA PHE A 145 -8.07 5.34 -12.51
C PHE A 145 -7.35 5.68 -13.82
N SER A 146 -6.04 5.40 -13.88
CA SER A 146 -5.29 5.46 -15.14
C SER A 146 -5.74 4.36 -16.10
N ALA A 147 -5.48 4.54 -17.40
CA ALA A 147 -5.79 3.52 -18.40
C ALA A 147 -5.00 2.22 -18.13
N GLU A 148 -3.76 2.35 -17.67
CA GLU A 148 -2.87 1.26 -17.29
C GLU A 148 -3.42 0.47 -16.10
N THR A 149 -3.92 1.16 -15.06
CA THR A 149 -4.55 0.54 -13.89
C THR A 149 -5.86 -0.15 -14.28
N LEU A 150 -6.68 0.44 -15.15
CA LEU A 150 -7.91 -0.21 -15.64
C LEU A 150 -7.61 -1.44 -16.51
N THR A 151 -6.56 -1.39 -17.33
CA THR A 151 -6.05 -2.53 -18.10
C THR A 151 -5.59 -3.67 -17.17
N ALA A 152 -4.94 -3.33 -16.05
CA ALA A 152 -4.58 -4.28 -14.99
C ALA A 152 -5.79 -5.01 -14.43
N ALA A 153 -6.79 -4.22 -14.04
CA ALA A 153 -8.03 -4.70 -13.46
C ALA A 153 -8.76 -5.60 -14.46
N LEU A 154 -8.79 -5.22 -15.75
CA LEU A 154 -9.38 -6.02 -16.81
C LEU A 154 -8.66 -7.36 -16.96
N ALA A 155 -7.33 -7.34 -16.92
CA ALA A 155 -6.52 -8.56 -16.96
C ALA A 155 -6.88 -9.49 -15.79
N ALA A 156 -6.93 -8.97 -14.56
CA ALA A 156 -7.33 -9.76 -13.39
C ALA A 156 -8.75 -10.33 -13.51
N ALA A 157 -9.71 -9.53 -13.98
CA ALA A 157 -11.10 -9.92 -14.15
C ALA A 157 -11.35 -10.87 -15.34
N SER A 158 -10.34 -11.11 -16.19
CA SER A 158 -10.44 -11.98 -17.37
C SER A 158 -9.68 -13.29 -17.22
N MET A 159 -9.00 -13.51 -16.09
CA MET A 159 -8.07 -14.63 -15.93
C MET A 159 -8.32 -15.44 -14.65
N GLY A 160 -8.07 -16.74 -14.77
CA GLY A 160 -8.13 -17.68 -13.65
C GLY A 160 -9.50 -17.69 -12.94
N ASP A 161 -9.46 -17.96 -11.64
CA ASP A 161 -10.67 -18.05 -10.82
C ASP A 161 -11.35 -16.69 -10.61
N ALA A 162 -10.72 -15.56 -10.91
CA ALA A 162 -11.35 -14.25 -10.81
C ALA A 162 -12.16 -13.86 -12.08
N SER A 163 -12.13 -14.69 -13.12
CA SER A 163 -12.79 -14.39 -14.40
C SER A 163 -14.29 -14.11 -14.24
N ASN A 164 -14.75 -12.94 -14.70
CA ASN A 164 -16.15 -12.53 -14.65
C ASN A 164 -16.51 -11.57 -15.81
N SER A 165 -17.34 -12.03 -16.74
CA SER A 165 -17.69 -11.28 -17.95
C SER A 165 -18.37 -9.94 -17.67
N GLU A 166 -19.26 -9.87 -16.67
CA GLU A 166 -19.95 -8.62 -16.34
C GLU A 166 -18.98 -7.57 -15.78
N ILE A 167 -18.01 -8.00 -14.96
CA ILE A 167 -16.94 -7.13 -14.45
C ILE A 167 -16.05 -6.66 -15.61
N THR A 168 -15.69 -7.54 -16.55
CA THR A 168 -14.90 -7.15 -17.72
C THR A 168 -15.61 -6.10 -18.58
N GLU A 169 -16.93 -6.23 -18.78
CA GLU A 169 -17.73 -5.24 -19.52
C GLU A 169 -17.78 -3.88 -18.81
N VAL A 170 -17.88 -3.88 -17.48
CA VAL A 170 -17.81 -2.65 -16.67
C VAL A 170 -16.45 -1.97 -16.82
N LEU A 171 -15.36 -2.73 -16.72
CA LEU A 171 -13.99 -2.20 -16.85
C LEU A 171 -13.72 -1.65 -18.27
N LEU A 172 -14.14 -2.36 -19.31
CA LEU A 172 -14.07 -1.89 -20.70
C LEU A 172 -14.86 -0.57 -20.88
N SER A 173 -16.06 -0.50 -20.30
CA SER A 173 -16.88 0.72 -20.35
C SER A 173 -16.27 1.89 -19.57
N ALA A 174 -15.46 1.60 -18.54
CA ALA A 174 -14.69 2.57 -17.80
C ALA A 174 -13.41 3.05 -18.52
N GLY A 175 -13.09 2.47 -19.68
CA GLY A 175 -11.93 2.84 -20.49
C GLY A 175 -10.74 1.89 -20.37
N ALA A 176 -10.90 0.72 -19.73
CA ALA A 176 -9.89 -0.33 -19.84
C ALA A 176 -9.72 -0.76 -21.29
N VAL A 177 -8.49 -1.10 -21.67
CA VAL A 177 -8.20 -1.78 -22.94
C VAL A 177 -7.65 -3.17 -22.65
N PRO A 178 -7.88 -4.16 -23.52
CA PRO A 178 -7.22 -5.46 -23.38
C PRO A 178 -5.69 -5.29 -23.32
N PRO A 179 -4.98 -6.03 -22.44
CA PRO A 179 -3.52 -6.00 -22.41
C PRO A 179 -2.93 -6.30 -23.78
N LEU A 180 -1.82 -5.63 -24.12
CA LEU A 180 -1.10 -5.89 -25.34
C LEU A 180 -0.63 -7.36 -25.37
N GLU A 181 -0.99 -8.07 -26.45
CA GLU A 181 -0.47 -9.41 -26.71
C GLU A 181 0.88 -9.31 -27.39
N ILE A 182 1.88 -9.97 -26.83
CA ILE A 182 3.24 -10.05 -27.37
C ILE A 182 3.47 -11.47 -27.86
N ASP A 183 4.07 -11.59 -29.04
CA ASP A 183 4.42 -12.88 -29.62
C ASP A 183 5.32 -13.70 -28.69
N THR A 184 5.11 -15.02 -28.66
CA THR A 184 5.85 -15.92 -27.74
C THR A 184 7.35 -15.89 -27.99
N ASP A 185 7.79 -15.80 -29.26
CA ASP A 185 9.21 -15.73 -29.59
C ASP A 185 9.83 -14.42 -29.10
N ALA A 186 9.08 -13.32 -29.14
CA ALA A 186 9.50 -12.04 -28.56
C ALA A 186 9.58 -12.10 -27.03
N LEU A 187 8.60 -12.71 -26.35
CA LEU A 187 8.66 -12.93 -24.91
C LEU A 187 9.84 -13.80 -24.50
N GLN A 188 10.20 -14.80 -25.31
CA GLN A 188 11.30 -15.71 -25.03
C GLN A 188 12.66 -14.99 -24.96
N LEU A 189 12.81 -13.83 -25.62
CA LEU A 189 14.01 -13.00 -25.55
C LEU A 189 14.21 -12.35 -24.17
N LEU A 190 13.11 -12.17 -23.42
CA LEU A 190 13.04 -11.53 -22.11
C LEU A 190 13.22 -12.51 -20.94
N VAL A 191 13.00 -13.80 -21.18
CA VAL A 191 13.16 -14.87 -20.19
C VAL A 191 14.62 -14.98 -19.73
N GLY A 192 14.83 -15.07 -18.42
CA GLY A 192 16.16 -15.21 -17.84
C GLY A 192 16.20 -14.85 -16.36
N SER A 193 17.37 -15.06 -15.74
CA SER A 193 17.64 -14.62 -14.37
C SER A 193 18.37 -13.27 -14.39
N TYR A 194 17.90 -12.32 -13.61
CA TYR A 194 18.50 -10.99 -13.51
C TYR A 194 18.92 -10.69 -12.08
N ARG A 195 20.06 -10.03 -11.90
CA ARG A 195 20.65 -9.71 -10.60
C ARG A 195 21.02 -8.23 -10.50
N ASN A 196 20.70 -7.59 -9.38
CA ASN A 196 21.17 -6.23 -9.09
C ASN A 196 22.48 -6.23 -8.27
N GLU A 197 23.05 -5.05 -8.05
CA GLU A 197 24.33 -4.90 -7.34
C GLU A 197 24.27 -5.35 -5.86
N GLN A 198 23.10 -5.29 -5.25
CA GLN A 198 22.85 -5.75 -3.88
C GLN A 198 22.66 -7.28 -3.79
N GLY A 199 22.67 -7.98 -4.93
CA GLY A 199 22.56 -9.43 -4.99
C GLY A 199 21.12 -9.97 -5.03
N PHE A 200 20.11 -9.10 -5.05
CA PHE A 200 18.72 -9.50 -5.27
C PHE A 200 18.57 -10.08 -6.67
N LEU A 201 17.75 -11.13 -6.76
CA LEU A 201 17.49 -11.88 -7.96
C LEU A 201 16.01 -11.81 -8.30
N VAL A 202 15.74 -11.64 -9.60
CA VAL A 202 14.42 -11.82 -10.19
C VAL A 202 14.55 -12.77 -11.37
N ASP A 203 13.79 -13.86 -11.33
CA ASP A 203 13.66 -14.79 -12.44
C ASP A 203 12.44 -14.42 -13.28
N ILE A 204 12.65 -14.28 -14.59
CA ILE A 204 11.59 -14.00 -15.56
C ILE A 204 11.34 -15.29 -16.32
N THR A 205 10.11 -15.80 -16.24
CA THR A 205 9.65 -17.00 -16.94
C THR A 205 8.40 -16.69 -17.76
N ILE A 206 8.00 -17.63 -18.62
CA ILE A 206 6.70 -17.59 -19.30
C ILE A 206 5.79 -18.62 -18.64
N ASP A 207 4.60 -18.19 -18.24
CA ASP A 207 3.51 -19.07 -17.82
C ASP A 207 2.21 -18.63 -18.52
N ASN A 208 1.47 -19.59 -19.07
CA ASN A 208 0.22 -19.35 -19.81
C ASN A 208 0.31 -18.20 -20.84
N GLY A 209 1.43 -18.08 -21.56
CA GLY A 209 1.65 -17.06 -22.59
C GLY A 209 1.95 -15.66 -22.06
N ARG A 210 2.23 -15.50 -20.76
CA ARG A 210 2.59 -14.23 -20.12
C ARG A 210 3.91 -14.33 -19.39
N LEU A 211 4.60 -13.20 -19.22
CA LEU A 211 5.75 -13.16 -18.33
C LEU A 211 5.31 -13.26 -16.87
N VAL A 212 6.10 -13.99 -16.09
CA VAL A 212 6.01 -14.06 -14.64
C VAL A 212 7.37 -13.63 -14.08
N ALA A 213 7.35 -12.65 -13.17
CA ALA A 213 8.53 -12.25 -12.41
C ALA A 213 8.50 -12.92 -11.04
N ALA A 214 9.56 -13.64 -10.69
CA ALA A 214 9.72 -14.30 -9.40
C ALA A 214 10.92 -13.69 -8.64
N PRO A 215 10.70 -12.68 -7.78
CA PRO A 215 11.73 -12.20 -6.86
C PRO A 215 12.07 -13.27 -5.82
N THR A 216 13.34 -13.32 -5.40
CA THR A 216 13.77 -14.34 -4.42
C THR A 216 13.08 -14.16 -3.07
N GLY A 217 12.38 -15.22 -2.62
CA GLY A 217 11.70 -15.24 -1.32
C GLY A 217 10.30 -14.61 -1.33
N GLU A 218 9.84 -14.12 -2.49
CA GLU A 218 8.53 -13.51 -2.66
C GLU A 218 7.64 -14.34 -3.58
N GLN A 219 6.34 -14.00 -3.62
CA GLN A 219 5.41 -14.66 -4.52
C GLN A 219 5.67 -14.22 -5.98
N PRO A 220 5.55 -15.14 -6.96
CA PRO A 220 5.63 -14.78 -8.36
C PRO A 220 4.52 -13.80 -8.77
N LEU A 221 4.88 -12.85 -9.61
CA LEU A 221 4.01 -11.78 -10.11
C LEU A 221 3.76 -11.98 -11.60
N THR A 222 2.53 -12.25 -11.97
CA THR A 222 2.11 -12.26 -13.38
C THR A 222 2.15 -10.85 -13.95
N LEU A 223 2.76 -10.70 -15.11
CA LEU A 223 2.95 -9.42 -15.78
C LEU A 223 2.00 -9.25 -16.98
N ILE A 224 1.68 -8.00 -17.26
CA ILE A 224 1.03 -7.58 -18.51
C ILE A 224 1.92 -6.58 -19.24
N ALA A 225 1.89 -6.63 -20.58
CA ALA A 225 2.65 -5.71 -21.42
C ALA A 225 1.97 -4.34 -21.47
N ILE A 226 2.77 -3.29 -21.27
CA ILE A 226 2.45 -1.91 -21.62
C ILE A 226 2.88 -1.65 -23.07
N ASN A 227 4.06 -2.14 -23.45
CA ASN A 227 4.59 -2.18 -24.81
C ASN A 227 5.52 -3.40 -24.98
N GLU A 228 6.21 -3.52 -26.11
CA GLU A 228 7.06 -4.67 -26.44
C GLU A 228 8.18 -4.97 -25.41
N THR A 229 8.68 -3.96 -24.70
CA THR A 229 9.78 -4.10 -23.74
C THR A 229 9.42 -3.67 -22.32
N THR A 230 8.24 -3.11 -22.10
CA THR A 230 7.81 -2.59 -20.79
C THR A 230 6.59 -3.34 -20.31
N PHE A 231 6.68 -3.84 -19.09
CA PHE A 231 5.66 -4.66 -18.44
C PHE A 231 5.30 -4.09 -17.07
N ARG A 232 4.15 -4.48 -16.54
CA ARG A 232 3.79 -4.22 -15.13
C ARG A 232 3.17 -5.46 -14.48
N PRO A 233 3.35 -5.66 -13.16
CA PRO A 233 2.63 -6.68 -12.40
C PRO A 233 1.13 -6.39 -12.39
N ILE A 234 0.27 -7.41 -12.47
CA ILE A 234 -1.18 -7.21 -12.42
C ILE A 234 -1.61 -6.57 -11.08
N PHE A 235 -1.07 -7.07 -9.97
CA PHE A 235 -1.51 -6.79 -8.60
C PHE A 235 -0.69 -5.73 -7.86
N LEU A 236 0.22 -5.04 -8.56
CA LEU A 236 0.94 -3.90 -7.99
C LEU A 236 0.69 -2.68 -8.89
N ASP A 237 0.26 -1.58 -8.30
CA ASP A 237 0.13 -0.32 -9.02
C ASP A 237 1.45 0.44 -9.04
N GLU A 238 1.64 1.30 -10.04
CA GLU A 238 2.83 2.16 -10.20
C GLU A 238 4.20 1.42 -10.21
N VAL A 239 4.20 0.12 -10.53
CA VAL A 239 5.41 -0.69 -10.72
C VAL A 239 5.58 -1.07 -12.18
N THR A 240 6.75 -0.82 -12.75
CA THR A 240 7.09 -1.23 -14.12
C THR A 240 8.41 -1.99 -14.18
N LEU A 241 8.52 -2.88 -15.16
CA LEU A 241 9.72 -3.59 -15.55
C LEU A 241 10.03 -3.24 -17.01
N GLU A 242 11.10 -2.51 -17.24
CA GLU A 242 11.58 -2.12 -18.57
C GLU A 242 12.78 -2.99 -18.95
N PHE A 243 12.64 -3.81 -19.98
CA PHE A 243 13.68 -4.70 -20.48
C PHE A 243 14.59 -3.98 -21.47
N GLU A 244 15.90 -4.07 -21.24
CA GLU A 244 16.93 -3.51 -22.09
C GLU A 244 17.41 -4.58 -23.07
N ILE A 245 17.08 -4.44 -24.35
CA ILE A 245 17.44 -5.43 -25.39
C ILE A 245 18.81 -5.11 -25.98
N GLU A 246 19.73 -6.08 -25.96
CA GLU A 246 21.01 -5.99 -26.66
C GLU A 246 21.22 -7.24 -27.54
N GLY A 247 21.28 -7.03 -28.86
CA GLY A 247 21.46 -8.12 -29.81
C GLY A 247 20.24 -9.04 -29.88
N ALA A 248 20.39 -10.29 -29.47
CA ALA A 248 19.36 -11.33 -29.61
C ALA A 248 18.54 -11.57 -28.33
N ALA A 249 18.80 -10.87 -27.23
CA ALA A 249 18.09 -11.08 -25.97
C ALA A 249 18.13 -9.84 -25.07
N ALA A 250 17.29 -9.81 -24.03
CA ALA A 250 17.40 -8.79 -22.99
C ALA A 250 18.75 -8.92 -22.26
N ALA A 251 19.49 -7.82 -22.07
CA ALA A 251 20.72 -7.75 -21.30
C ALA A 251 20.48 -7.28 -19.85
N GLY A 252 19.36 -6.62 -19.61
CA GLY A 252 18.99 -6.09 -18.30
C GLY A 252 17.50 -5.87 -18.16
N VAL A 253 17.08 -5.58 -16.94
CA VAL A 253 15.73 -5.10 -16.62
C VAL A 253 15.82 -4.00 -15.57
N VAL A 254 15.08 -2.93 -15.77
CA VAL A 254 14.94 -1.82 -14.83
C VAL A 254 13.58 -1.92 -14.16
N LEU A 255 13.59 -2.11 -12.85
CA LEU A 255 12.37 -2.00 -12.03
C LEU A 255 12.21 -0.55 -11.61
N THR A 256 11.04 0.03 -11.89
CA THR A 256 10.66 1.37 -11.39
C THR A 256 9.48 1.24 -10.44
N GLN A 257 9.57 1.88 -9.27
CA GLN A 257 8.49 1.98 -8.29
C GLN A 257 8.54 3.38 -7.67
N GLY A 258 7.55 4.22 -8.01
CA GLY A 258 7.59 5.64 -7.65
C GLY A 258 8.92 6.30 -8.07
N PRO A 259 9.66 6.96 -7.16
CA PRO A 259 10.96 7.57 -7.48
C PRO A 259 12.12 6.56 -7.56
N ASN A 260 11.91 5.31 -7.12
CA ASN A 260 12.97 4.32 -7.02
C ASN A 260 13.16 3.60 -8.35
N ARG A 261 14.41 3.51 -8.81
CA ARG A 261 14.82 2.73 -9.98
C ARG A 261 15.89 1.74 -9.57
N ILE A 262 15.68 0.47 -9.89
CA ILE A 262 16.60 -0.62 -9.54
C ILE A 262 17.03 -1.31 -10.83
N GLN A 263 18.33 -1.25 -11.13
CA GLN A 263 18.91 -1.91 -12.29
C GLN A 263 19.22 -3.38 -11.96
N PHE A 264 18.78 -4.28 -12.82
CA PHE A 264 19.21 -5.67 -12.82
C PHE A 264 19.93 -6.00 -14.13
N LYS A 265 21.03 -6.74 -14.04
CA LYS A 265 21.76 -7.27 -15.20
C LYS A 265 21.43 -8.74 -15.37
N ARG A 266 21.27 -9.17 -16.62
CA ARG A 266 21.07 -10.58 -16.94
C ARG A 266 22.29 -11.38 -16.50
N LYS A 267 22.02 -12.53 -15.88
CA LYS A 267 23.06 -13.50 -15.56
C LYS A 267 23.47 -14.29 -16.81
N PRO A 268 24.75 -14.66 -16.91
CA PRO A 268 25.22 -15.58 -17.95
C PRO A 268 24.47 -16.91 -17.94
#